data_AF-A0A535K8H5-F1
#
_entry.id   AF-A0A535K8H5-F1
#
_cell.length_a   1.000
_cell.length_b   1.000
_cell.length_c   1.000
_cell.angle_alpha   90.00
_cell.angle_beta   90.00
_cell.angle_gamma   90.00
#
_symmetry.space_group_name_H-M   'P 1'
#
loop_
_entity.id
_entity.type
_entity.pdbx_description
1 polymer ?
#
loop_
_entity_poly.entity_id
_entity_poly.type
_entity_poly.pdbx_seq_one_letter_code
_entity_poly.pdbx_strand_id
1 'polypeptide(L)'
;MQDARMDQVSTAVAHWVVGALIGVTFALAPSLLPLSAAALVTFVVAVLALRGPARFALTGGTGTTLGLLFLYLTQRSIESCARFNRQPGGRCEMGDSTPFIVIALLFVLAGLVLSFLALRRRAR
;
A
#
# COMPACT_ATOMS: atom_id res chain seq x y z
N MET A 1 -22.42 -13.44 22.88
CA MET A 1 -21.71 -13.80 21.62
C MET A 1 -21.53 -12.61 20.68
N GLN A 2 -22.46 -11.65 20.64
CA GLN A 2 -22.37 -10.46 19.77
C GLN A 2 -21.26 -9.49 20.19
N ASP A 3 -21.08 -9.27 21.50
CA ASP A 3 -20.07 -8.33 22.03
C ASP A 3 -18.63 -8.80 21.73
N ALA A 4 -18.33 -10.07 21.98
CA ALA A 4 -17.03 -10.65 21.67
C ALA A 4 -16.66 -10.56 20.17
N ARG A 5 -17.67 -10.62 19.28
CA ARG A 5 -17.47 -10.47 17.83
C ARG A 5 -17.16 -9.02 17.46
N MET A 6 -17.84 -8.06 18.09
CA MET A 6 -17.57 -6.63 17.88
C MET A 6 -16.16 -6.24 18.32
N ASP A 7 -15.73 -6.71 19.50
CA ASP A 7 -14.38 -6.48 20.00
C ASP A 7 -13.31 -7.05 19.06
N GLN A 8 -13.57 -8.24 18.50
CA GLN A 8 -12.68 -8.86 17.51
C GLN A 8 -12.58 -8.08 16.19
N VAL A 9 -13.70 -7.57 15.68
CA VAL A 9 -13.71 -6.74 14.45
C VAL A 9 -13.00 -5.42 14.72
N SER A 10 -13.30 -4.75 15.84
CA SER A 10 -12.63 -3.51 16.27
C SER A 10 -11.11 -3.71 16.32
N THR A 11 -10.65 -4.80 16.93
CA THR A 11 -9.23 -5.13 16.99
C THR A 11 -8.63 -5.37 15.60
N ALA A 12 -9.33 -6.07 14.71
CA ALA A 12 -8.86 -6.29 13.35
C ALA A 12 -8.77 -4.98 12.55
N VAL A 13 -9.75 -4.09 12.69
CA VAL A 13 -9.75 -2.75 12.09
C VAL A 13 -8.59 -1.92 12.62
N ALA A 14 -8.32 -1.95 13.94
CA ALA A 14 -7.19 -1.23 14.51
C ALA A 14 -5.85 -1.69 13.89
N HIS A 15 -5.63 -3.00 13.77
CA HIS A 15 -4.44 -3.55 13.13
C HIS A 15 -4.37 -3.20 11.64
N TRP A 16 -5.52 -3.16 10.96
CA TRP A 16 -5.60 -2.73 9.57
C TRP A 16 -5.22 -1.25 9.40
N VAL A 17 -5.71 -0.37 10.29
CA VAL A 17 -5.38 1.06 10.30
C VAL A 17 -3.89 1.28 10.57
N VAL A 18 -3.32 0.57 11.54
CA VAL A 18 -1.86 0.59 11.78
C VAL A 18 -1.11 0.16 10.53
N GLY A 19 -1.57 -0.90 9.87
CA GLY A 19 -1.03 -1.35 8.59
C GLY A 19 -1.10 -0.27 7.51
N ALA A 20 -2.24 0.39 7.35
CA ALA A 20 -2.45 1.46 6.40
C ALA A 20 -1.49 2.64 6.65
N LEU A 21 -1.31 3.05 7.91
CA LEU A 21 -0.36 4.11 8.29
C LEU A 21 1.08 3.76 7.89
N ILE A 22 1.51 2.51 8.14
CA ILE A 22 2.81 2.01 7.67
C ILE A 22 2.91 2.14 6.14
N GLY A 23 1.83 1.83 5.42
CA GLY A 23 1.77 1.89 3.96
C GLY A 23 1.92 3.31 3.43
N VAL A 24 1.28 4.27 4.10
CA VAL A 24 1.45 5.70 3.80
C VAL A 24 2.91 6.11 4.02
N THR A 25 3.50 5.76 5.16
CA THR A 25 4.90 6.09 5.46
C THR A 25 5.84 5.51 4.39
N PHE A 26 5.64 4.25 3.98
CA PHE A 26 6.46 3.61 2.96
C PHE A 26 6.27 4.19 1.56
N ALA A 27 5.05 4.57 1.17
CA ALA A 27 4.82 5.21 -0.12
C ALA A 27 5.46 6.60 -0.20
N LEU A 28 5.54 7.31 0.93
CA LEU A 28 6.11 8.66 1.00
C LEU A 28 7.61 8.66 1.28
N ALA A 29 8.16 7.61 1.89
CA ALA A 29 9.60 7.53 2.22
C ALA A 29 10.54 7.78 1.02
N PRO A 30 10.28 7.27 -0.21
CA PRO A 30 11.12 7.55 -1.38
C PRO A 30 11.18 9.03 -1.77
N SER A 31 10.16 9.82 -1.40
CA SER A 31 10.14 11.27 -1.64
C SER A 31 10.94 12.07 -0.62
N LEU A 32 11.26 11.46 0.53
CA LEU A 32 12.00 12.10 1.62
C LEU A 32 13.44 11.58 1.73
N LEU A 33 13.71 10.36 1.26
CA LEU A 33 14.98 9.67 1.38
C LEU A 33 15.28 8.93 0.07
N PRO A 34 16.54 8.88 -0.41
CA PRO A 34 16.96 8.14 -1.61
C PRO A 34 16.99 6.62 -1.34
N LEU A 35 15.85 6.06 -0.94
CA LEU A 35 15.69 4.66 -0.51
C LEU A 35 14.77 3.94 -1.50
N SER A 36 15.31 3.57 -2.67
CA SER A 36 14.52 3.03 -3.78
C SER A 36 14.42 1.49 -3.87
N ALA A 37 15.17 0.74 -3.07
CA ALA A 37 15.10 -0.73 -3.09
C ALA A 37 15.16 -1.35 -1.68
N ALA A 38 16.05 -0.86 -0.81
CA ALA A 38 16.20 -1.37 0.55
C ALA A 38 14.88 -1.25 1.33
N ALA A 39 14.18 -0.11 1.25
CA ALA A 39 12.91 0.09 1.95
C ALA A 39 11.84 -0.93 1.52
N LEU A 40 11.73 -1.23 0.23
CA LEU A 40 10.76 -2.21 -0.28
C LEU A 40 11.09 -3.63 0.24
N VAL A 41 12.38 -3.99 0.27
CA VAL A 41 12.84 -5.27 0.82
C VAL A 41 12.59 -5.35 2.32
N THR A 42 12.92 -4.30 3.09
CA THR A 42 12.65 -4.26 4.53
C THR A 42 11.16 -4.34 4.81
N PHE A 43 10.31 -3.74 3.97
CA PHE A 43 8.86 -3.83 4.08
C PHE A 43 8.37 -5.27 3.87
N VAL A 44 8.80 -5.94 2.80
CA VAL A 44 8.44 -7.34 2.54
C VAL A 44 8.93 -8.25 3.67
N VAL A 45 10.15 -8.05 4.16
CA VAL A 45 10.72 -8.83 5.27
C VAL A 45 9.94 -8.58 6.56
N ALA A 46 9.58 -7.33 6.88
CA ALA A 46 8.79 -6.99 8.07
C ALA A 46 7.39 -7.61 8.01
N VAL A 47 6.73 -7.55 6.85
CA VAL A 47 5.43 -8.19 6.58
C VAL A 47 5.51 -9.71 6.76
N LEU A 48 6.57 -10.35 6.26
CA LEU A 48 6.78 -11.79 6.39
C LEU A 48 7.17 -12.22 7.82
N ALA A 49 7.83 -11.34 8.56
CA ALA A 49 8.25 -11.59 9.94
C ALA A 49 7.08 -11.50 10.95
N LEU A 50 5.96 -10.87 10.57
CA LEU A 50 4.77 -10.78 11.42
C LEU A 50 4.17 -12.18 11.68
N ARG A 51 4.22 -12.61 12.93
CA ARG A 51 3.57 -13.83 13.41
C ARG A 51 2.21 -13.51 14.05
N GLY A 52 1.27 -14.45 13.94
CA GLY A 52 -0.04 -14.38 14.60
C GLY A 52 -1.21 -13.89 13.73
N PRO A 53 -2.43 -13.85 14.32
CA PRO A 53 -3.67 -13.54 13.60
C PRO A 53 -3.82 -12.07 13.22
N ALA A 54 -2.97 -11.18 13.75
CA ALA A 54 -2.91 -9.76 13.38
C ALA A 54 -2.27 -9.54 12.01
N ARG A 55 -1.45 -10.50 11.53
CA ARG A 55 -0.69 -10.35 10.29
C ARG A 55 -1.58 -9.98 9.11
N PHE A 56 -2.71 -10.67 8.93
CA PHE A 56 -3.56 -10.47 7.75
C PHE A 56 -4.19 -9.08 7.70
N ALA A 57 -4.59 -8.55 8.85
CA ALA A 57 -5.15 -7.21 8.95
C ALA A 57 -4.08 -6.15 8.68
N LEU A 58 -2.92 -6.26 9.35
CA LEU A 58 -1.77 -5.38 9.16
C LEU A 58 -1.30 -5.38 7.70
N THR A 59 -0.95 -6.54 7.16
CA THR A 59 -0.43 -6.68 5.79
C THR A 59 -1.48 -6.30 4.75
N GLY A 60 -2.75 -6.56 5.04
CA GLY A 60 -3.88 -6.14 4.23
C GLY A 60 -3.97 -4.63 4.13
N GLY A 61 -4.02 -3.95 5.27
CA GLY A 61 -4.04 -2.48 5.33
C GLY A 61 -2.82 -1.87 4.65
N THR A 62 -1.63 -2.40 4.94
CA THR A 62 -0.41 -1.86 4.35
C THR A 62 -0.36 -2.04 2.83
N GLY A 63 -0.59 -3.25 2.32
CA GLY A 63 -0.53 -3.53 0.89
C GLY A 63 -1.58 -2.74 0.10
N THR A 64 -2.80 -2.62 0.63
CA THR A 64 -3.88 -1.88 -0.02
C THR A 64 -3.56 -0.39 -0.10
N THR A 65 -3.17 0.22 1.03
CA THR A 65 -2.85 1.65 1.07
C THR A 65 -1.60 1.98 0.27
N LEU A 66 -0.55 1.16 0.38
CA LEU A 66 0.69 1.34 -0.39
C LEU A 66 0.40 1.30 -1.90
N GLY A 67 -0.31 0.28 -2.39
CA GLY A 67 -0.64 0.16 -3.81
C GLY A 67 -1.50 1.31 -4.33
N LEU A 68 -2.53 1.72 -3.56
CA LEU A 68 -3.39 2.86 -3.93
C LEU A 68 -2.62 4.18 -3.96
N LEU A 69 -1.79 4.45 -2.95
CA LEU A 69 -1.01 5.69 -2.90
C LEU A 69 0.00 5.73 -4.04
N PHE A 70 0.64 4.60 -4.34
CA PHE A 70 1.59 4.50 -5.44
C PHE A 70 0.91 4.78 -6.79
N LEU A 71 -0.25 4.16 -7.07
CA LEU A 71 -1.05 4.45 -8.27
C LEU A 71 -1.41 5.93 -8.38
N TYR A 72 -1.88 6.53 -7.28
CA TYR A 72 -2.23 7.95 -7.24
C TYR A 72 -1.02 8.85 -7.54
N LEU A 73 0.14 8.57 -6.92
CA LEU A 73 1.36 9.34 -7.14
C LEU A 73 1.88 9.20 -8.58
N THR A 74 1.82 8.00 -9.15
CA THR A 74 2.16 7.76 -10.57
C THR A 74 1.24 8.50 -11.51
N GLN A 75 -0.08 8.49 -11.29
CA GLN A 75 -1.00 9.27 -12.12
C GLN A 75 -0.74 10.77 -12.00
N ARG A 76 -0.51 11.26 -10.78
CA ARG A 76 -0.22 12.67 -10.53
C ARG A 76 1.08 13.12 -11.22
N SER A 77 2.11 12.27 -11.25
CA SER A 77 3.35 12.57 -11.95
C SER A 77 3.16 12.55 -13.47
N ILE A 78 2.37 11.62 -14.02
CA ILE A 78 2.01 11.59 -15.45
C ILE A 78 1.30 12.88 -15.85
N GLU A 79 0.27 13.29 -15.09
CA GLU A 79 -0.45 14.52 -15.35
C GLU A 79 0.45 15.76 -15.25
N SER A 80 1.35 15.79 -14.27
CA SER A 80 2.27 16.91 -14.09
C SER A 80 3.22 17.02 -15.29
N CYS A 81 3.78 15.89 -15.74
CA CYS A 81 4.63 15.82 -16.93
C CYS A 81 3.87 16.27 -18.20
N ALA A 82 2.62 15.82 -18.36
CA ALA A 82 1.77 16.24 -19.47
C ALA A 82 1.47 17.75 -19.44
N ARG A 83 1.26 18.35 -18.26
CA ARG A 83 1.11 19.82 -18.11
C ARG A 83 2.40 20.56 -18.46
N PHE A 84 3.56 20.06 -18.07
CA PHE A 84 4.85 20.64 -18.44
C PHE A 84 5.10 20.60 -19.96
N ASN A 85 4.77 19.49 -20.63
CA ASN A 85 4.90 19.38 -22.09
C ASN A 85 3.99 20.32 -22.89
N ARG A 86 2.93 20.85 -22.27
CA ARG A 86 2.05 21.85 -22.91
C ARG A 86 2.63 23.27 -22.84
N GLN A 87 3.66 23.52 -22.05
CA GLN A 87 4.30 24.83 -21.95
C GLN A 87 5.30 25.02 -23.10
N PRO A 88 5.43 26.23 -23.67
CA PRO A 88 6.41 26.49 -24.72
C PRO A 88 7.82 26.22 -24.20
N GLY A 89 8.52 25.28 -24.84
CA GLY A 89 9.88 24.85 -24.45
C GLY A 89 9.93 23.77 -23.36
N GLY A 90 8.80 23.35 -22.79
CA GLY A 90 8.74 22.27 -21.82
C GLY A 90 9.00 20.90 -22.46
N ARG A 91 9.96 20.15 -21.93
CA ARG A 91 10.20 18.74 -22.30
C ARG A 91 10.32 17.92 -21.04
N CYS A 92 9.38 17.01 -20.86
CA CYS A 92 9.33 16.01 -19.82
C CYS A 92 9.11 14.66 -20.47
N GLU A 93 10.00 13.71 -20.17
CA GLU A 93 9.94 12.35 -20.67
C GLU A 93 9.81 11.41 -19.48
N MET A 94 8.71 10.66 -19.44
CA MET A 94 8.55 9.56 -18.51
C MET A 94 8.98 8.27 -19.18
N GLY A 95 9.82 7.50 -18.50
CA GLY A 95 10.09 6.11 -18.88
C GLY A 95 8.84 5.23 -18.79
N ASP A 96 8.97 3.98 -19.24
CA ASP A 96 7.86 3.03 -19.20
C ASP A 96 7.35 2.83 -17.76
N SER A 97 6.13 3.30 -17.52
CA SER A 97 5.45 3.26 -16.22
C SER A 97 4.57 2.02 -16.05
N THR A 98 4.38 1.23 -17.12
CA THR A 98 3.59 0.00 -17.13
C THR A 98 3.97 -0.98 -16.01
N PRO A 99 5.25 -1.35 -15.80
CA PRO A 99 5.61 -2.32 -14.77
C PRO A 99 5.27 -1.82 -13.36
N PHE A 100 5.41 -0.52 -13.11
CA PHE A 100 5.10 0.10 -11.83
C PHE A 100 3.61 0.10 -11.52
N ILE A 101 2.77 0.37 -12.53
CA ILE A 101 1.31 0.33 -12.40
C ILE A 101 0.83 -1.10 -12.12
N VAL A 102 1.37 -2.08 -12.86
CA VAL A 102 1.02 -3.50 -12.68
C VAL A 102 1.39 -3.98 -11.27
N ILE A 103 2.60 -3.67 -10.80
CA ILE A 103 3.02 -4.03 -9.43
C ILE A 103 2.10 -3.38 -8.39
N ALA A 104 1.79 -2.09 -8.54
CA ALA A 104 0.92 -1.40 -7.61
C ALA A 104 -0.50 -2.03 -7.56
N LEU A 105 -1.06 -2.41 -8.71
CA LEU A 105 -2.33 -3.15 -8.78
C LEU A 105 -2.26 -4.50 -8.06
N LEU A 106 -1.15 -5.25 -8.22
CA LEU A 106 -0.95 -6.51 -7.50
C LEU A 106 -0.91 -6.30 -5.98
N PHE A 107 -0.27 -5.23 -5.50
CA PHE A 107 -0.29 -4.87 -4.08
C PHE A 107 -1.70 -4.54 -3.58
N VAL A 108 -2.48 -3.79 -4.36
CA VAL A 108 -3.89 -3.51 -4.03
C VAL A 108 -4.69 -4.80 -3.92
N LEU A 109 -4.62 -5.67 -4.94
CA LEU A 109 -5.36 -6.93 -4.96
C LEU A 109 -4.95 -7.85 -3.81
N ALA A 110 -3.64 -8.04 -3.58
CA ALA A 110 -3.14 -8.84 -2.47
C ALA A 110 -3.56 -8.24 -1.11
N GLY A 111 -3.49 -6.92 -0.95
CA GLY A 111 -3.92 -6.21 0.24
C GLY A 111 -5.40 -6.42 0.54
N LEU A 112 -6.27 -6.30 -0.47
CA LEU A 112 -7.71 -6.54 -0.35
C LEU A 112 -8.01 -7.99 0.03
N VAL A 113 -7.35 -8.96 -0.63
CA VAL A 113 -7.51 -10.39 -0.32
C VAL A 113 -7.09 -10.68 1.13
N LEU A 114 -5.97 -10.14 1.59
CA LEU A 114 -5.48 -10.33 2.96
C LEU A 114 -6.40 -9.65 3.99
N SER A 115 -6.91 -8.45 3.67
CA SER A 115 -7.89 -7.74 4.50
C SER A 115 -9.18 -8.57 4.65
N PHE A 116 -9.67 -9.12 3.54
CA PHE A 116 -10.83 -9.99 3.54
C PHE A 116 -10.59 -11.30 4.32
N LEU A 117 -9.41 -11.90 4.17
CA LEU A 117 -9.02 -13.08 4.95
C LEU A 117 -8.89 -12.77 6.45
N ALA A 118 -8.46 -11.57 6.83
CA ALA A 118 -8.41 -11.15 8.23
C ALA A 118 -9.81 -11.14 8.87
N LEU A 119 -10.80 -10.63 8.12
CA LEU A 119 -12.20 -10.62 8.53
C LEU A 119 -12.80 -12.03 8.56
N ARG A 120 -12.53 -12.86 7.54
CA ARG A 120 -13.07 -14.23 7.45
C ARG A 120 -12.48 -15.21 8.47
N ARG A 121 -11.16 -15.16 8.71
CA ARG A 121 -10.47 -16.11 9.60
C ARG A 121 -10.69 -15.84 11.08
N ARG A 122 -11.16 -14.64 11.45
CA ARG A 122 -11.55 -14.32 12.83
C ARG A 122 -13.05 -14.51 13.10
N ALA A 123 -13.84 -14.78 12.06
CA ALA A 123 -15.27 -15.07 12.15
C ALA A 123 -15.60 -16.56 12.26
N ARG A 124 -14.59 -17.43 12.10
CA ARG A 124 -14.62 -18.86 12.43
C ARG A 124 -13.84 -19.08 13.72
#